data_AF-A0A2G9ZWB3-F1
#
_entry.id   AF-A0A2G9ZWB3-F1
#
_cell.length_a   1.000
_cell.length_b   1.000
_cell.length_c   1.000
_cell.angle_alpha   90.00
_cell.angle_beta   90.00
_cell.angle_gamma   90.00
#
_symmetry.space_group_name_H-M   'P 1'
#
loop_
_entity.id
_entity.type
_entity.pdbx_description
1 polymer ?
#
loop_
_entity_poly.entity_id
_entity_poly.type
_entity_poly.pdbx_seq_one_letter_code
_entity_poly.pdbx_strand_id
1 'polypeptide(L)'
;MLKKLKWIKYLPLVLLLVIFWSLLRVNNVVNFSGGIAASILTLVCFVVIAIEFAKSGDISLGFFIWEVITSVAATIVGTATFTLIFSQNSSFYLQDVFMGLLILFDAVFSVINSFRTALRNWAASIGPTA
;
A
#
# COMPACT_ATOMS: atom_id res chain seq x y z
N MET A 1 -25.88 -8.66 5.20
CA MET A 1 -25.56 -7.24 4.87
C MET A 1 -24.20 -7.03 4.17
N LEU A 2 -23.45 -8.08 3.79
CA LEU A 2 -22.09 -7.98 3.21
C LEU A 2 -22.02 -8.04 1.67
N LYS A 3 -23.14 -8.24 0.96
CA LYS A 3 -23.16 -8.36 -0.51
C LYS A 3 -22.91 -7.04 -1.27
N LYS A 4 -22.97 -5.88 -0.61
CA LYS A 4 -22.79 -4.56 -1.24
C LYS A 4 -21.34 -4.06 -1.27
N LEU A 5 -20.39 -4.76 -0.63
CA LEU A 5 -19.01 -4.32 -0.49
C LEU A 5 -18.08 -4.83 -1.61
N LYS A 6 -18.59 -5.06 -2.82
CA LYS A 6 -17.76 -5.50 -3.96
C LYS A 6 -16.73 -4.45 -4.38
N TRP A 7 -17.01 -3.17 -4.10
CA TRP A 7 -16.20 -2.05 -4.56
C TRP A 7 -14.90 -1.83 -3.78
N ILE A 8 -14.82 -2.29 -2.53
CA ILE A 8 -13.60 -2.14 -1.70
C ILE A 8 -12.41 -2.89 -2.30
N LYS A 9 -12.68 -3.92 -3.12
CA LYS A 9 -11.63 -4.59 -3.87
C LYS A 9 -10.89 -3.64 -4.81
N TYR A 10 -11.51 -2.59 -5.33
CA TYR A 10 -10.90 -1.66 -6.29
C TYR A 10 -10.22 -0.45 -5.66
N LEU A 11 -10.37 -0.25 -4.35
CA LEU A 11 -9.74 0.86 -3.67
C LEU A 11 -8.26 0.55 -3.43
N PRO A 12 -7.32 1.43 -3.86
CA PRO A 12 -5.91 1.29 -3.54
C PRO A 12 -5.69 1.80 -2.11
N LEU A 13 -5.90 0.92 -1.13
CA LEU A 13 -5.93 1.34 0.28
C LEU A 13 -4.57 1.85 0.74
N VAL A 14 -3.48 1.27 0.21
CA VAL A 14 -2.12 1.73 0.48
C VAL A 14 -1.92 3.17 -0.01
N LEU A 15 -2.27 3.49 -1.27
CA LEU A 15 -2.16 4.84 -1.80
C LEU A 15 -2.97 5.85 -0.97
N LEU A 16 -4.21 5.51 -0.62
CA LEU A 16 -5.07 6.37 0.18
C LEU A 16 -4.49 6.61 1.58
N LEU A 17 -3.98 5.56 2.22
CA LEU A 17 -3.37 5.66 3.54
C LEU A 17 -2.09 6.49 3.51
N VAL A 18 -1.26 6.31 2.48
CA VAL A 18 -0.03 7.11 2.29
C VAL A 18 -0.37 8.58 2.10
N ILE A 19 -1.32 8.91 1.21
CA ILE A 19 -1.76 10.31 1.03
C ILE A 19 -2.30 10.89 2.33
N PHE A 20 -3.14 10.14 3.04
CA PHE A 20 -3.71 10.59 4.31
C PHE A 20 -2.62 10.86 5.36
N TRP A 21 -1.67 9.94 5.55
CA TRP A 21 -0.53 10.15 6.44
C TRP A 21 0.33 11.33 6.01
N SER A 22 0.65 11.45 4.73
CA SER A 22 1.43 12.58 4.19
C SER A 22 0.78 13.92 4.52
N LEU A 23 -0.55 14.04 4.35
CA LEU A 23 -1.28 15.25 4.70
C LEU A 23 -1.26 15.54 6.20
N LEU A 24 -1.46 14.53 7.05
CA LEU A 24 -1.36 14.70 8.50
C LEU A 24 0.05 15.13 8.92
N ARG A 25 1.07 14.58 8.26
CA ARG A 25 2.48 14.82 8.57
C ARG A 25 2.94 16.20 8.16
N VAL A 26 2.63 16.63 6.93
CA VAL A 26 3.02 17.94 6.41
C VAL A 26 2.29 19.07 7.13
N ASN A 27 1.02 18.86 7.51
CA ASN A 27 0.22 19.89 8.19
C ASN A 27 0.35 19.85 9.73
N ASN A 28 1.13 18.92 10.29
CA ASN A 28 1.29 18.74 11.75
C ASN A 28 -0.06 18.63 12.51
N VAL A 29 -1.07 18.01 11.89
CA VAL A 29 -2.44 17.92 12.44
C VAL A 29 -2.50 16.99 13.64
N VAL A 30 -1.60 16.01 13.70
CA VAL A 30 -1.56 14.99 14.75
C VAL A 30 -0.21 15.03 15.46
N ASN A 31 -0.25 14.96 16.79
CA ASN A 31 0.96 14.76 17.58
C ASN A 31 1.38 13.29 17.53
N PHE A 32 2.51 13.05 16.88
CA PHE A 32 3.05 11.71 16.63
C PHE A 32 4.05 11.21 17.68
N SER A 33 4.29 12.00 18.74
CA SER A 33 5.23 11.67 19.81
C SER A 33 4.72 10.62 20.82
N GLY A 34 3.83 9.70 20.42
CA GLY A 34 3.26 8.66 21.28
C GLY A 34 1.81 8.87 21.71
N GLY A 35 1.08 9.78 21.07
CA GLY A 35 -0.36 9.96 21.29
C GLY A 35 -1.20 8.80 20.75
N ILE A 36 -2.40 8.61 21.32
CA ILE A 36 -3.39 7.59 20.90
C ILE A 36 -3.62 7.59 19.37
N ALA A 37 -3.64 8.77 18.76
CA ALA A 37 -3.83 8.93 17.32
C ALA A 37 -2.72 8.26 16.49
N ALA A 38 -1.45 8.33 16.92
CA ALA A 38 -0.32 7.67 16.24
C ALA A 38 -0.41 6.14 16.34
N SER A 39 -0.84 5.63 17.49
CA SER A 39 -1.06 4.20 17.71
C SER A 39 -2.21 3.66 16.86
N ILE A 40 -3.31 4.42 16.73
CA ILE A 40 -4.43 4.08 15.85
C ILE A 40 -3.95 4.04 14.40
N LEU A 41 -3.18 5.03 13.95
CA LEU A 41 -2.66 5.05 12.57
C LEU A 41 -1.78 3.83 12.29
N THR A 42 -0.93 3.46 13.23
CA THR A 42 -0.09 2.25 13.12
C THR A 42 -0.94 0.99 13.01
N LEU A 43 -1.99 0.85 13.81
CA LEU A 43 -2.94 -0.26 13.71
C LEU A 43 -3.63 -0.30 12.33
N VAL A 44 -4.03 0.85 11.80
CA VAL A 44 -4.63 0.97 10.47
C VAL A 44 -3.66 0.49 9.39
N CYS A 45 -2.36 0.78 9.49
CA CYS A 45 -1.36 0.25 8.56
C CYS A 45 -1.37 -1.28 8.53
N PHE A 46 -1.35 -1.94 9.69
CA PHE A 46 -1.40 -3.41 9.76
C PHE A 46 -2.70 -3.97 9.16
N VAL A 47 -3.84 -3.35 9.42
CA VAL A 47 -5.13 -3.75 8.86
C VAL A 47 -5.12 -3.60 7.33
N VAL A 48 -4.58 -2.50 6.81
CA VAL A 48 -4.49 -2.26 5.36
C VAL A 48 -3.61 -3.31 4.69
N ILE A 49 -2.44 -3.62 5.25
CA ILE A 49 -1.56 -4.69 4.74
C ILE A 49 -2.29 -6.03 4.71
N ALA A 50 -3.00 -6.38 5.78
CA ALA A 50 -3.75 -7.64 5.85
C ALA A 50 -4.88 -7.70 4.79
N ILE A 51 -5.57 -6.59 4.56
CA ILE A 51 -6.63 -6.50 3.55
C ILE A 51 -6.04 -6.60 2.14
N GLU A 52 -4.95 -5.88 1.83
CA GLU A 52 -4.33 -5.95 0.50
C GLU A 52 -3.75 -7.33 0.22
N PHE A 53 -3.14 -7.96 1.21
CA PHE A 53 -2.68 -9.35 1.09
C PHE A 53 -3.84 -10.33 0.83
N ALA A 54 -5.01 -10.12 1.46
CA ALA A 54 -6.19 -10.94 1.21
C ALA A 54 -6.81 -10.69 -0.18
N LYS A 55 -6.65 -9.49 -0.75
CA LYS A 55 -7.16 -9.14 -2.09
C LYS A 55 -6.33 -9.75 -3.22
N SER A 56 -5.05 -10.02 -3.00
CA SER A 56 -4.11 -10.39 -4.06
C SER A 56 -4.19 -11.84 -4.56
N GLY A 57 -5.18 -12.62 -4.13
CA GLY A 57 -5.26 -14.06 -4.42
C GLY A 57 -5.69 -14.44 -5.84
N ASP A 58 -6.45 -13.58 -6.54
CA ASP A 58 -6.85 -13.83 -7.93
C ASP A 58 -7.31 -12.55 -8.64
N ILE A 59 -6.44 -11.96 -9.46
CA ILE A 59 -6.61 -10.61 -10.01
C ILE A 59 -6.55 -10.62 -11.54
N SER A 60 -7.45 -9.87 -12.18
CA SER A 60 -7.49 -9.70 -13.64
C SER A 60 -6.36 -8.77 -14.10
N LEU A 61 -5.95 -8.86 -15.37
CA LEU A 61 -4.86 -8.05 -15.92
C LEU A 61 -5.09 -6.54 -15.73
N GLY A 62 -6.32 -6.05 -15.96
CA GLY A 62 -6.64 -4.64 -15.77
C GLY A 62 -6.55 -4.20 -14.31
N PHE A 63 -6.94 -5.07 -13.38
CA PHE A 63 -6.82 -4.80 -11.95
C PHE A 63 -5.35 -4.81 -11.51
N PHE A 64 -4.57 -5.73 -12.07
CA PHE A 64 -3.14 -5.80 -11.84
C PHE A 64 -2.41 -4.50 -12.26
N ILE A 65 -2.68 -4.00 -13.48
CA ILE A 65 -2.09 -2.74 -13.96
C ILE A 65 -2.47 -1.57 -13.04
N TRP A 66 -3.73 -1.54 -12.59
CA TRP A 66 -4.20 -0.53 -11.64
C TRP A 66 -3.44 -0.60 -10.31
N GLU A 67 -3.27 -1.79 -9.73
CA GLU A 67 -2.49 -1.98 -8.50
C GLU A 67 -1.04 -1.50 -8.67
N VAL A 68 -0.38 -1.83 -9.77
CA VAL A 68 0.98 -1.35 -10.06
C VAL A 68 1.05 0.17 -10.14
N ILE A 69 0.14 0.82 -10.89
CA ILE A 69 0.12 2.28 -11.01
C ILE A 69 -0.06 2.92 -9.63
N THR A 70 -0.99 2.41 -8.83
CA THR A 70 -1.28 2.96 -7.51
C THR A 70 -0.15 2.71 -6.51
N SER A 71 0.55 1.58 -6.62
CA SER A 71 1.73 1.25 -5.82
C SER A 71 2.92 2.16 -6.14
N VAL A 72 3.16 2.43 -7.44
CA VAL A 72 4.18 3.40 -7.88
C VAL A 72 3.83 4.80 -7.38
N ALA A 73 2.56 5.22 -7.50
CA ALA A 73 2.12 6.51 -6.99
C ALA A 73 2.30 6.63 -5.47
N ALA A 74 1.97 5.57 -4.72
CA ALA A 74 2.15 5.53 -3.26
C ALA A 74 3.63 5.65 -2.90
N THR A 75 4.50 4.98 -3.66
CA THR A 75 5.96 5.07 -3.50
C THR A 75 6.44 6.50 -3.73
N ILE A 76 6.04 7.15 -4.82
CA ILE A 76 6.43 8.54 -5.13
C ILE A 76 6.01 9.50 -4.00
N VAL A 77 4.74 9.44 -3.58
CA VAL A 77 4.19 10.32 -2.53
C VAL A 77 4.89 10.05 -1.20
N GLY A 78 5.09 8.77 -0.85
CA GLY A 78 5.80 8.36 0.34
C GLY A 78 7.23 8.88 0.37
N THR A 79 8.00 8.65 -0.71
CA THR A 79 9.36 9.16 -0.83
C THR A 79 9.42 10.68 -0.73
N ALA A 80 8.56 11.40 -1.44
CA ALA A 80 8.50 12.86 -1.36
C ALA A 80 8.24 13.34 0.08
N THR A 81 7.35 12.67 0.81
CA THR A 81 7.06 12.98 2.21
C THR A 81 8.26 12.73 3.12
N PHE A 82 8.94 11.59 2.95
CA PHE A 82 10.17 11.30 3.70
C PHE A 82 11.26 12.33 3.42
N THR A 83 11.47 12.68 2.15
CA THR A 83 12.44 13.72 1.77
C THR A 83 12.11 15.05 2.44
N LEU A 84 10.83 15.44 2.51
CA LEU A 84 10.41 16.65 3.22
C LEU A 84 10.73 16.56 4.71
N ILE A 85 10.36 15.47 5.39
CA ILE A 85 10.64 15.26 6.83
C ILE A 85 12.14 15.39 7.10
N PHE A 86 12.98 14.72 6.31
CA PHE A 86 14.44 14.78 6.46
C PHE A 86 15.00 16.16 6.13
N SER A 87 14.53 16.81 5.06
CA SER A 87 15.01 18.15 4.67
C SER A 87 14.70 19.23 5.70
N GLN A 88 13.58 19.08 6.43
CA GLN A 88 13.15 20.01 7.46
C GLN A 88 13.75 19.70 8.84
N ASN A 89 14.63 18.68 8.95
CA ASN A 89 15.13 18.16 10.23
C ASN A 89 14.00 17.88 11.23
N SER A 90 12.84 17.45 10.73
CA SER A 90 11.70 17.10 11.57
C SER A 90 11.99 15.82 12.34
N SER A 91 11.50 15.73 13.58
CA SER A 91 11.66 14.51 14.39
C SER A 91 11.07 13.31 13.67
N PHE A 92 11.80 12.22 13.57
CA PHE A 92 11.35 10.98 12.95
C PHE A 92 10.68 10.07 13.99
N TYR A 93 9.47 9.59 13.73
CA TYR A 93 8.70 8.81 14.69
C TYR A 93 8.52 7.35 14.26
N LEU A 94 8.15 6.48 15.20
CA LEU A 94 7.95 5.04 14.95
C LEU A 94 6.94 4.77 13.84
N GLN A 95 5.87 5.56 13.74
CA GLN A 95 4.90 5.43 12.67
C GLN A 95 5.49 5.70 11.28
N ASP A 96 6.52 6.54 11.17
CA ASP A 96 7.13 6.90 9.90
C ASP A 96 7.92 5.67 9.41
N VAL A 97 8.53 4.92 10.32
CA VAL A 97 9.10 3.59 10.02
C VAL A 97 8.02 2.66 9.48
N PHE A 98 6.88 2.54 10.16
CA PHE A 98 5.80 1.64 9.73
C PHE A 98 5.20 2.04 8.40
N MET A 99 5.07 3.33 8.12
CA MET A 99 4.60 3.80 6.82
C MET A 99 5.61 3.48 5.72
N GLY A 100 6.91 3.65 6.00
CA GLY A 100 7.98 3.24 5.09
C GLY A 100 7.94 1.73 4.80
N LEU A 101 7.75 0.91 5.83
CA LEU A 101 7.59 -0.54 5.68
C LEU A 101 6.35 -0.91 4.86
N LEU A 102 5.23 -0.20 5.07
CA LEU A 102 4.00 -0.43 4.32
C LEU A 102 4.18 -0.13 2.83
N ILE A 103 4.84 0.98 2.48
CA ILE A 103 5.17 1.34 1.09
C ILE A 103 6.09 0.29 0.47
N LEU A 104 7.15 -0.12 1.18
CA LEU A 104 8.09 -1.14 0.69
C LEU A 104 7.39 -2.49 0.49
N PHE A 105 6.55 -2.88 1.45
CA PHE A 105 5.79 -4.12 1.36
C PHE A 105 4.85 -4.10 0.16
N ASP A 106 4.08 -3.03 -0.02
CA ASP A 106 3.18 -2.88 -1.16
C ASP A 106 3.92 -2.95 -2.50
N ALA A 107 5.03 -2.21 -2.63
CA ALA A 107 5.84 -2.20 -3.86
C ALA A 107 6.44 -3.59 -4.19
N VAL A 108 6.95 -4.31 -3.18
CA VAL A 108 7.55 -5.63 -3.39
C VAL A 108 6.47 -6.69 -3.65
N PHE A 109 5.41 -6.73 -2.86
CA PHE A 109 4.36 -7.73 -3.00
C PHE A 109 3.54 -7.55 -4.27
N SER A 110 3.28 -6.30 -4.70
CA SER A 110 2.67 -6.00 -6.00
C SER A 110 3.47 -6.62 -7.15
N VAL A 111 4.81 -6.48 -7.13
CA VAL A 111 5.69 -7.09 -8.13
C VAL A 111 5.68 -8.61 -8.04
N ILE A 112 5.77 -9.21 -6.86
CA ILE A 112 5.73 -10.68 -6.73
C ILE A 112 4.41 -11.25 -7.27
N ASN A 113 3.29 -10.59 -6.98
CA ASN A 113 1.98 -11.00 -7.48
C ASN A 113 1.86 -10.82 -9.00
N SER A 114 2.52 -9.82 -9.57
CA SER A 114 2.65 -9.65 -11.03
C SER A 114 3.29 -10.87 -11.68
N PHE A 115 4.42 -11.32 -11.13
CA PHE A 115 5.19 -12.43 -11.67
C PHE A 115 4.40 -13.73 -11.55
N ARG A 116 3.75 -13.98 -10.40
CA ARG A 116 2.90 -15.17 -10.22
C ARG A 116 1.75 -15.21 -11.23
N THR A 117 1.10 -14.08 -11.47
CA THR A 117 0.00 -13.98 -12.43
C THR A 117 0.49 -14.19 -13.87
N ALA A 118 1.61 -13.58 -14.23
CA ALA A 118 2.24 -13.74 -15.54
C ALA A 118 2.67 -15.19 -15.79
N LEU A 119 3.30 -15.85 -14.82
CA LEU A 119 3.70 -17.26 -14.91
C LEU A 119 2.49 -18.19 -15.06
N ARG A 120 1.39 -17.94 -14.32
CA ARG A 120 0.16 -18.73 -14.44
C ARG A 120 -0.47 -18.58 -15.82
N ASN A 121 -0.54 -17.36 -16.35
CA ASN A 121 -1.08 -17.10 -17.69
C ASN A 121 -0.19 -17.73 -18.77
N TRP A 122 1.13 -17.68 -18.59
CA TRP A 122 2.08 -18.34 -19.49
C TRP A 122 1.91 -19.86 -19.46
N ALA A 123 1.85 -20.49 -18.27
CA ALA A 123 1.59 -21.93 -18.15
C ALA A 123 0.27 -22.35 -18.80
N ALA A 124 -0.80 -21.56 -18.62
CA ALA A 124 -2.08 -21.79 -19.27
C ALA A 124 -2.01 -21.65 -20.80
N SER A 125 -1.15 -20.78 -21.33
CA SER A 125 -0.96 -20.61 -22.78
C SER A 125 -0.19 -21.75 -23.44
N ILE A 126 0.64 -22.49 -22.69
CA ILE A 126 1.44 -23.61 -23.22
C ILE A 126 0.60 -24.90 -23.27
N GLY A 127 -0.44 -25.05 -22.43
CA GLY A 127 -1.33 -26.22 -22.41
C GLY A 127 -0.62 -27.57 -22.11
N PRO A 128 -1.37 -28.66 -21.84
CA PRO A 128 -0.80 -30.00 -21.76
C PRO A 128 -0.57 -30.53 -23.19
N THR A 129 0.45 -30.03 -23.86
CA THR A 129 1.03 -30.69 -25.03
C THR A 129 2.48 -31.03 -24.74
N ALA A 130 2.65 -32.06 -23.91
CA ALA A 130 3.77 -32.98 -23.89
C ALA A 130 3.22 -34.36 -23.58
#